data_AF-A0A927UU78-F1
#
_entry.id   AF-A0A927UU78-F1
#
_cell.length_a   1.000
_cell.length_b   1.000
_cell.length_c   1.000
_cell.angle_alpha   90.00
_cell.angle_beta   90.00
_cell.angle_gamma   90.00
#
_symmetry.space_group_name_H-M   'P 1'
#
loop_
_entity.id
_entity.type
_entity.pdbx_description
1 polymer ?
#
loop_
_entity_poly.entity_id
_entity_poly.type
_entity_poly.pdbx_seq_one_letter_code
_entity_poly.pdbx_strand_id
1 'polypeptide(L)'
;MRTRQITPLSDFDKRAILDDMQRYKSKDIVRFIEKDLEYGLTREEVEFYSNKKYSFEKMKIISNAFRRGCSIEDIQALIELDISSMMLEQALEYCYKGVGIGDIKKAIASSTNAREFRCALDNLISESNNKESLASNKIYDIKIQQLIDDYEQLKREMAVEDIKIELQIQEIKEKLDTLISDKNDEVKAIGIGKEDIEYPPTKNTNRFKDTMLKLGLKKSSRDIVKLVTKGELDSAQIEQIKRGVASKLDEEQLSYIINSDMSADQMKGIIDIAIMQNKMKDTK
;
A
#
# COMPACT_ATOMS: atom_id res chain seq x y z
N MET A 1 -12.34 14.50 13.15
CA MET A 1 -13.03 14.99 14.36
C MET A 1 -11.99 15.61 15.27
N ARG A 2 -12.22 16.84 15.77
CA ARG A 2 -11.34 17.44 16.79
C ARG A 2 -11.51 16.64 18.09
N THR A 3 -10.42 16.15 18.68
CA THR A 3 -10.43 15.47 19.99
C THR A 3 -9.78 16.38 21.02
N ARG A 4 -10.50 16.68 22.10
CA ARG A 4 -10.00 17.51 23.21
C ARG A 4 -9.16 16.67 24.15
N GLN A 5 -7.98 17.16 24.52
CA GLN A 5 -7.25 16.61 25.67
C GLN A 5 -7.92 17.11 26.95
N ILE A 6 -8.36 16.16 27.79
CA ILE A 6 -9.04 16.45 29.05
C ILE A 6 -8.03 16.34 30.17
N THR A 7 -7.79 17.44 30.87
CA THR A 7 -7.08 17.48 32.15
C THR A 7 -8.10 17.77 33.25
N PRO A 8 -8.42 16.79 34.10
CA PRO A 8 -9.36 17.01 35.20
C PRO A 8 -8.83 18.10 36.13
N LEU A 9 -9.67 19.08 36.48
CA LEU A 9 -9.35 20.06 37.51
C LEU A 9 -9.18 19.36 38.87
N SER A 10 -8.31 19.91 39.72
CA SER A 10 -8.20 19.43 41.10
C SER A 10 -9.51 19.66 41.86
N ASP A 11 -9.82 18.80 42.83
CA ASP A 11 -11.04 18.94 43.63
C ASP A 11 -11.04 20.22 44.48
N PHE A 12 -9.88 20.80 44.74
CA PHE A 12 -9.76 22.10 45.38
C PHE A 12 -10.21 23.22 44.43
N ASP A 13 -9.70 23.24 43.19
CA ASP A 13 -10.04 24.26 42.20
C ASP A 13 -11.52 24.19 41.82
N LYS A 14 -12.06 22.97 41.66
CA LYS A 14 -13.50 22.77 41.41
C LYS A 14 -14.36 23.40 42.49
N ARG A 15 -14.04 23.15 43.76
CA ARG A 15 -14.79 23.70 44.91
C ARG A 15 -14.72 25.22 44.93
N ALA A 16 -13.54 25.80 44.73
CA ALA A 16 -13.38 27.26 44.67
C ALA A 16 -14.25 27.89 43.57
N ILE A 17 -14.27 27.29 42.37
CA ILE A 17 -15.14 27.76 41.27
C ILE A 17 -16.62 27.64 41.65
N LEU A 18 -17.05 26.51 42.22
CA LEU A 18 -18.45 26.30 42.57
C LEU A 18 -18.93 27.24 43.68
N ASP A 19 -18.11 27.49 44.70
CA ASP A 19 -18.42 28.43 45.78
C ASP A 19 -18.59 29.86 45.26
N ASP A 20 -17.77 30.27 44.29
CA ASP A 20 -17.92 31.56 43.61
C ASP A 20 -19.24 31.61 42.83
N MET A 21 -19.50 30.60 41.99
CA MET A 21 -20.69 30.53 41.12
C MET A 21 -22.00 30.51 41.91
N GLN A 22 -22.04 29.84 43.06
CA GLN A 22 -23.22 29.78 43.94
C GLN A 22 -23.70 31.15 44.42
N ARG A 23 -22.84 32.17 44.44
CA ARG A 23 -23.20 33.52 44.90
C ARG A 23 -24.11 34.25 43.91
N TYR A 24 -24.07 33.90 42.63
CA TYR A 24 -24.75 34.64 41.57
C TYR A 24 -25.50 33.75 40.57
N LYS A 25 -25.48 32.42 40.72
CA LYS A 25 -26.18 31.45 39.85
C LYS A 25 -27.26 30.66 40.61
N SER A 26 -28.28 30.22 39.87
CA SER A 26 -29.28 29.32 40.40
C SER A 26 -28.68 27.93 40.66
N LYS A 27 -29.29 27.17 41.59
CA LYS A 27 -28.85 25.80 41.91
C LYS A 27 -28.77 24.90 40.67
N ASP A 28 -29.70 25.04 39.72
CA ASP A 28 -29.69 24.25 38.48
C ASP A 28 -28.50 24.55 37.58
N ILE A 29 -28.12 25.84 37.47
CA ILE A 29 -26.95 26.26 36.69
C ILE A 29 -25.67 25.80 37.40
N VAL A 30 -25.59 25.92 38.73
CA VAL A 30 -24.42 25.44 39.49
C VAL A 30 -24.24 23.92 39.31
N ARG A 31 -25.32 23.14 39.42
CA ARG A 31 -25.28 21.68 39.19
C ARG A 31 -24.88 21.34 37.74
N PHE A 32 -25.24 22.18 36.78
CA PHE A 32 -24.81 22.02 35.40
C PHE A 32 -23.31 22.30 35.25
N ILE A 33 -22.81 23.38 35.86
CA ILE A 33 -21.39 23.74 35.89
C ILE A 33 -20.54 22.66 36.56
N GLU A 34 -21.02 22.08 37.66
CA GLU A 34 -20.34 20.99 38.37
C GLU A 34 -20.01 19.82 37.42
N LYS A 35 -20.99 19.39 36.63
CA LYS A 35 -20.80 18.34 35.61
C LYS A 35 -19.83 18.73 34.50
N ASP A 36 -19.72 20.02 34.19
CA ASP A 36 -18.77 20.53 33.20
C ASP A 36 -17.34 20.55 33.76
N LEU A 37 -17.18 20.95 35.01
CA LEU A 37 -15.89 20.91 35.73
C LEU A 37 -15.41 19.46 35.93
N GLU A 38 -16.33 18.52 36.21
CA GLU A 38 -16.04 17.08 36.26
C GLU A 38 -15.57 16.54 34.91
N TYR A 39 -16.15 17.04 33.81
CA TYR A 39 -15.72 16.71 32.45
C TYR A 39 -14.35 17.30 32.10
N GLY A 40 -13.88 18.31 32.86
CA GLY A 40 -12.61 18.99 32.63
C GLY A 40 -12.71 20.26 31.80
N LEU A 41 -13.87 20.94 31.83
CA LEU A 41 -13.93 22.34 31.40
C LEU A 41 -13.16 23.22 32.40
N THR A 42 -12.48 24.22 31.85
CA THR A 42 -11.69 25.19 32.60
C THR A 42 -12.56 26.27 33.24
N ARG A 43 -12.01 26.98 34.23
CA ARG A 43 -12.66 28.17 34.82
C ARG A 43 -13.03 29.20 33.74
N GLU A 44 -12.12 29.46 32.80
CA GLU A 44 -12.31 30.46 31.73
C GLU A 44 -13.51 30.10 30.84
N GLU A 45 -13.64 28.84 30.43
CA GLU A 45 -14.79 28.38 29.63
C GLU A 45 -16.10 28.45 30.40
N VAL A 46 -16.08 28.04 31.67
CA VAL A 46 -17.26 28.10 32.55
C VAL A 46 -17.70 29.55 32.75
N GLU A 47 -16.78 30.47 33.02
CA GLU A 47 -17.08 31.90 33.14
C GLU A 47 -17.60 32.49 31.82
N PHE A 48 -17.02 32.07 30.70
CA PHE A 48 -17.44 32.48 29.37
C PHE A 48 -18.91 32.12 29.09
N TYR A 49 -19.26 30.83 29.17
CA TYR A 49 -20.62 30.41 28.81
C TYR A 49 -21.64 30.76 29.88
N SER A 50 -21.24 30.84 31.16
CA SER A 50 -22.16 31.16 32.25
C SER A 50 -22.50 32.65 32.34
N ASN A 51 -22.15 33.45 31.34
CA ASN A 51 -22.50 34.86 31.28
C ASN A 51 -24.01 35.10 31.53
N LYS A 52 -24.34 36.07 32.39
CA LYS A 52 -25.73 36.42 32.73
C LYS A 52 -26.58 36.87 31.54
N LYS A 53 -25.95 37.27 30.42
CA LYS A 53 -26.62 37.65 29.18
C LYS A 53 -27.18 36.46 28.40
N TYR A 54 -26.74 35.24 28.69
CA TYR A 54 -27.15 34.05 27.96
C TYR A 54 -28.30 33.34 28.65
N SER A 55 -29.28 32.87 27.88
CA SER A 55 -30.32 31.97 28.41
C SER A 55 -29.71 30.63 28.78
N PHE A 56 -30.39 29.86 29.63
CA PHE A 56 -29.89 28.54 30.01
C PHE A 56 -29.79 27.58 28.81
N GLU A 57 -30.63 27.72 27.76
CA GLU A 57 -30.43 26.94 26.53
C GLU A 57 -29.13 27.33 25.82
N LYS A 58 -28.85 28.63 25.71
CA LYS A 58 -27.62 29.12 25.08
C LYS A 58 -26.38 28.68 25.85
N MET A 59 -26.45 28.65 27.20
CA MET A 59 -25.39 28.06 28.05
C MET A 59 -25.13 26.59 27.71
N LYS A 60 -26.17 25.78 27.55
CA LYS A 60 -26.05 24.35 27.20
C LYS A 60 -25.40 24.15 25.83
N ILE A 61 -25.78 24.95 24.84
CA ILE A 61 -25.22 24.89 23.48
C ILE A 61 -23.72 25.19 23.52
N ILE A 62 -23.32 26.27 24.21
CA ILE A 62 -21.92 26.68 24.31
C ILE A 62 -21.10 25.65 25.10
N SER A 63 -21.61 25.17 26.24
CA SER A 63 -20.96 24.12 27.05
C SER A 63 -20.72 22.85 26.22
N ASN A 64 -21.71 22.40 25.43
CA ASN A 64 -21.54 21.26 24.53
C ASN A 64 -20.44 21.50 23.48
N ALA A 65 -20.35 22.72 22.94
CA ALA A 65 -19.28 23.06 22.01
C ALA A 65 -17.88 23.00 22.65
N PHE A 66 -17.72 23.49 23.89
CA PHE A 66 -16.47 23.34 24.64
C PHE A 66 -16.12 21.88 24.91
N ARG A 67 -17.11 21.05 25.31
CA ARG A 67 -16.91 19.60 25.48
C ARG A 67 -16.43 18.92 24.20
N ARG A 68 -16.86 19.43 23.04
CA ARG A 68 -16.43 18.97 21.71
C ARG A 68 -15.11 19.59 21.22
N GLY A 69 -14.48 20.46 22.01
CA GLY A 69 -13.18 21.06 21.70
C GLY A 69 -13.25 22.24 20.73
N CYS A 70 -14.38 22.93 20.64
CA CYS A 70 -14.42 24.25 20.00
C CYS A 70 -13.66 25.27 20.87
N SER A 71 -12.89 26.16 20.24
CA SER A 71 -12.16 27.21 20.95
C SER A 71 -13.09 28.35 21.39
N ILE A 72 -12.66 29.11 22.40
CA ILE A 72 -13.38 30.31 22.85
C ILE A 72 -13.52 31.30 21.69
N GLU A 73 -12.48 31.46 20.87
CA GLU A 73 -12.46 32.38 19.73
C GLU A 73 -13.48 31.98 18.66
N ASP A 74 -13.55 30.70 18.30
CA ASP A 74 -14.50 30.19 17.30
C ASP A 74 -15.94 30.39 17.79
N ILE A 75 -16.21 30.08 19.07
CA ILE A 75 -17.53 30.24 19.68
C ILE A 75 -17.92 31.72 19.75
N GLN A 76 -17.02 32.58 20.23
CA GLN A 76 -17.24 34.03 20.33
C GLN A 76 -17.57 34.62 18.95
N ALA A 77 -16.81 34.24 17.92
CA ALA A 77 -17.00 34.69 16.55
C ALA A 77 -18.36 34.30 15.96
N LEU A 78 -18.99 33.21 16.42
CA LEU A 78 -20.34 32.81 16.01
C LEU A 78 -21.43 33.49 16.83
N ILE A 79 -21.20 33.70 18.13
CA ILE A 79 -22.15 34.42 18.99
C ILE A 79 -22.34 35.87 18.53
N GLU A 80 -21.27 36.51 18.07
CA GLU A 80 -21.27 37.89 17.55
C GLU A 80 -22.10 38.07 16.26
N LEU A 81 -22.47 36.97 15.58
CA LEU A 81 -23.33 37.01 14.40
C LEU A 81 -24.82 37.19 14.74
N ASP A 82 -25.16 37.20 16.04
CA ASP A 82 -26.53 37.36 16.57
C ASP A 82 -27.58 36.44 15.93
N ILE A 83 -27.15 35.21 15.61
CA ILE A 83 -28.00 34.17 15.04
C ILE A 83 -28.87 33.48 16.09
N SER A 84 -29.97 32.86 15.64
CA SER A 84 -30.83 32.06 16.49
C SER A 84 -30.10 30.89 17.16
N SER A 85 -30.56 30.44 18.35
CA SER A 85 -29.95 29.31 19.08
C SER A 85 -29.85 28.05 18.22
N MET A 86 -30.85 27.78 17.37
CA MET A 86 -30.85 26.62 16.47
C MET A 86 -29.82 26.73 15.33
N MET A 87 -29.56 27.95 14.84
CA MET A 87 -28.48 28.18 13.88
C MET A 87 -27.10 28.16 14.55
N LEU A 88 -26.99 28.69 15.77
CA LEU A 88 -25.76 28.63 16.57
C LEU A 88 -25.35 27.19 16.87
N GLU A 89 -26.30 26.35 17.30
CA GLU A 89 -26.05 24.94 17.57
C GLU A 89 -25.55 24.21 16.31
N GLN A 90 -26.19 24.44 15.15
CA GLN A 90 -25.74 23.87 13.88
C GLN A 90 -24.35 24.39 13.47
N ALA A 91 -24.10 25.69 13.60
CA ALA A 91 -22.81 26.27 13.27
C ALA A 91 -21.69 25.64 14.10
N LEU A 92 -21.91 25.46 15.40
CA LEU A 92 -20.97 24.79 16.31
C LEU A 92 -20.81 23.30 15.99
N GLU A 93 -21.85 22.63 15.52
CA GLU A 93 -21.76 21.25 15.04
C GLU A 93 -20.81 21.14 13.83
N TYR A 94 -20.91 22.06 12.86
CA TYR A 94 -20.01 22.09 11.71
C TYR A 94 -18.58 22.52 12.09
N CYS A 95 -18.41 23.45 13.03
CA CYS A 95 -17.09 23.76 13.61
C CYS A 95 -16.42 22.51 14.16
N TYR A 96 -17.16 21.70 14.94
CA TYR A 96 -16.66 20.43 15.46
C TYR A 96 -16.29 19.42 14.37
N LYS A 97 -17.07 19.37 13.28
CA LYS A 97 -16.76 18.56 12.09
C LYS A 97 -15.52 19.04 11.33
N GLY A 98 -14.95 20.19 11.71
CA GLY A 98 -13.73 20.74 11.16
C GLY A 98 -13.95 21.74 10.03
N VAL A 99 -15.20 22.17 9.78
CA VAL A 99 -15.49 23.20 8.79
C VAL A 99 -14.92 24.54 9.26
N GLY A 100 -14.24 25.24 8.36
CA GLY A 100 -13.62 26.53 8.67
C GLY A 100 -14.65 27.58 9.06
N ILE A 101 -14.33 28.35 10.10
CA ILE A 101 -15.21 29.42 10.61
C ILE A 101 -15.60 30.44 9.52
N GLY A 102 -14.69 30.69 8.57
CA GLY A 102 -14.95 31.58 7.44
C GLY A 102 -16.06 31.08 6.52
N ASP A 103 -16.13 29.78 6.26
CA ASP A 103 -17.15 29.19 5.38
C ASP A 103 -18.49 29.08 6.09
N ILE A 104 -18.47 28.83 7.41
CA ILE A 104 -19.67 28.90 8.25
C ILE A 104 -20.25 30.32 8.24
N LYS A 105 -19.41 31.36 8.40
CA LYS A 105 -19.83 32.76 8.33
C LYS A 105 -20.46 33.11 6.97
N LYS A 106 -19.85 32.67 5.87
CA LYS A 106 -20.42 32.86 4.52
C LYS A 106 -21.78 32.19 4.37
N ALA A 107 -21.90 30.95 4.83
CA ALA A 107 -23.16 30.21 4.77
C ALA A 107 -24.26 30.89 5.57
N ILE A 108 -23.96 31.37 6.79
CA ILE A 108 -24.88 32.16 7.61
C ILE A 108 -25.32 33.43 6.87
N ALA A 109 -24.39 34.19 6.29
CA ALA A 109 -24.71 35.42 5.57
C ALA A 109 -25.64 35.19 4.36
N SER A 110 -25.59 33.99 3.77
CA SER A 110 -26.44 33.59 2.64
C SER A 110 -27.77 32.94 3.03
N SER A 111 -28.05 32.79 4.33
CA SER A 111 -29.18 31.98 4.81
C SER A 111 -30.06 32.76 5.77
N THR A 112 -31.38 32.68 5.58
CA THR A 112 -32.35 33.36 6.45
C THR A 112 -32.83 32.49 7.61
N ASN A 113 -32.68 31.17 7.48
CA ASN A 113 -33.14 30.20 8.45
C ASN A 113 -32.20 28.99 8.53
N ALA A 114 -32.43 28.17 9.55
CA ALA A 114 -31.66 26.96 9.85
C ALA A 114 -31.58 25.95 8.69
N ARG A 115 -32.66 25.81 7.90
CA ARG A 115 -32.69 24.85 6.79
C ARG A 115 -31.82 25.31 5.64
N GLU A 116 -31.98 26.57 5.24
CA GLU A 116 -31.14 27.20 4.21
C GLU A 116 -29.67 27.13 4.61
N PHE A 117 -29.36 27.43 5.87
CA PHE A 117 -28.01 27.37 6.40
C PHE A 117 -27.38 25.98 6.28
N ARG A 118 -28.13 24.95 6.67
CA ARG A 118 -27.69 23.56 6.53
C ARG A 118 -27.42 23.20 5.07
N CYS A 119 -28.36 23.52 4.18
CA CYS A 119 -28.19 23.25 2.75
C CYS A 119 -27.00 24.01 2.15
N ALA A 120 -26.78 25.27 2.53
CA ALA A 120 -25.66 26.07 2.06
C ALA A 120 -24.32 25.45 2.50
N LEU A 121 -24.21 24.99 3.74
CA LEU A 121 -23.01 24.32 4.23
C LEU A 121 -22.79 22.96 3.59
N ASP A 122 -23.83 22.14 3.44
CA ASP A 122 -23.70 20.82 2.81
C ASP A 122 -23.25 20.94 1.35
N ASN A 123 -23.73 21.97 0.64
CA ASN A 123 -23.26 22.28 -0.72
C ASN A 123 -21.78 22.69 -0.74
N LEU A 124 -21.36 23.58 0.16
CA LEU A 124 -19.95 24.00 0.27
C LEU A 124 -19.02 22.82 0.56
N ILE A 125 -19.42 21.94 1.48
CA ILE A 125 -18.66 20.73 1.80
C ILE A 125 -18.58 19.81 0.57
N SER A 126 -19.70 19.60 -0.12
CA SER A 126 -19.74 18.77 -1.33
C SER A 126 -18.86 19.32 -2.45
N GLU A 127 -18.88 20.63 -2.67
CA GLU A 127 -18.01 21.29 -3.65
C GLU A 127 -16.53 21.16 -3.30
N SER A 128 -16.17 21.29 -2.02
CA SER A 128 -14.78 21.15 -1.56
C SER A 128 -14.25 19.73 -1.80
N ASN A 129 -15.02 18.71 -1.43
CA ASN A 129 -14.67 17.30 -1.65
C ASN A 129 -14.50 16.96 -3.14
N ASN A 130 -15.37 17.51 -4.00
CA ASN A 130 -15.26 17.31 -5.44
C ASN A 130 -13.98 17.95 -6.02
N LYS A 131 -13.62 19.16 -5.57
CA LYS A 131 -12.39 19.84 -6.01
C LYS A 131 -11.12 19.09 -5.59
N GLU A 132 -11.06 18.56 -4.37
CA GLU A 132 -9.93 17.75 -3.89
C GLU A 132 -9.77 16.43 -4.67
N SER A 133 -10.88 15.78 -5.00
CA SER A 133 -10.91 14.58 -5.86
C SER A 133 -10.39 14.87 -7.27
N LEU A 134 -10.82 15.98 -7.88
CA LEU A 134 -10.35 16.40 -9.21
C LEU A 134 -8.85 16.75 -9.23
N ALA A 135 -8.35 17.41 -8.18
CA ALA A 135 -6.92 17.72 -8.05
C ALA A 135 -6.07 16.46 -7.91
N SER A 136 -6.52 15.51 -7.09
CA SER A 136 -5.85 14.22 -6.90
C SER A 136 -5.81 13.42 -8.20
N ASN A 137 -6.93 13.33 -8.91
CA ASN A 137 -7.00 12.63 -10.21
C ASN A 137 -6.05 13.26 -11.23
N LYS A 138 -6.00 14.59 -11.31
CA LYS A 138 -5.08 15.29 -12.22
C LYS A 138 -3.61 15.01 -11.92
N ILE A 139 -3.23 14.82 -10.65
CA ILE A 139 -1.87 14.44 -10.25
C ILE A 139 -1.56 13.01 -10.69
N TYR A 140 -2.52 12.08 -10.55
CA TYR A 140 -2.34 10.71 -11.03
C TYR A 140 -2.22 10.64 -12.56
N ASP A 141 -3.02 11.43 -13.29
CA ASP A 141 -2.95 11.50 -14.76
C ASP A 141 -1.57 11.97 -15.23
N ILE A 142 -1.00 12.99 -14.59
CA ILE A 142 0.35 13.48 -14.92
C ILE A 142 1.40 12.40 -14.68
N LYS A 143 1.32 11.67 -13.56
CA LYS A 143 2.27 10.58 -13.25
C LYS A 143 2.15 9.41 -14.22
N ILE A 144 0.93 9.05 -14.61
CA ILE A 144 0.69 8.00 -15.61
C ILE A 144 1.27 8.40 -16.95
N GLN A 145 1.10 9.66 -17.36
CA GLN A 145 1.65 10.15 -18.62
C GLN A 145 3.18 10.10 -18.63
N GLN A 146 3.84 10.51 -17.55
CA GLN A 146 5.30 10.40 -17.41
C GLN A 146 5.77 8.95 -17.52
N LEU A 147 5.06 8.01 -16.87
CA LEU A 147 5.40 6.58 -16.95
C LEU A 147 5.29 6.02 -18.38
N ILE A 148 4.28 6.47 -19.13
CA ILE A 148 4.11 6.10 -20.54
C ILE A 148 5.27 6.63 -21.38
N ASP A 149 5.65 7.89 -21.17
CA ASP A 149 6.74 8.51 -21.91
C ASP A 149 8.09 7.81 -21.63
N ASP A 150 8.35 7.47 -20.36
CA ASP A 150 9.53 6.70 -19.94
C ASP A 150 9.56 5.30 -20.57
N TYR A 151 8.41 4.62 -20.61
CA TYR A 151 8.29 3.30 -21.24
C TYR A 151 8.60 3.35 -22.74
N GLU A 152 8.06 4.34 -23.45
CA GLU A 152 8.33 4.53 -24.88
C GLU A 152 9.80 4.92 -25.15
N GLN A 153 10.43 5.66 -24.25
CA GLN A 153 11.87 5.93 -24.34
C GLN A 153 12.69 4.65 -24.15
N LEU A 154 12.43 3.89 -23.09
CA LEU A 154 13.16 2.66 -22.79
C LEU A 154 13.02 1.65 -23.95
N LYS A 155 11.82 1.56 -24.53
CA LYS A 155 11.55 0.71 -25.70
C LYS A 155 12.40 1.11 -26.92
N ARG A 156 12.61 2.41 -27.15
CA ARG A 156 13.50 2.91 -28.22
C ARG A 156 14.96 2.58 -27.94
N GLU A 157 15.41 2.72 -26.69
CA GLU A 157 16.78 2.40 -26.28
C GLU A 157 17.09 0.92 -26.51
N MET A 158 16.19 0.02 -26.12
CA MET A 158 16.32 -1.42 -26.38
C MET A 158 16.46 -1.72 -27.89
N ALA A 159 15.65 -1.09 -28.74
CA ALA A 159 15.72 -1.31 -30.18
C ALA A 159 17.08 -0.87 -30.78
N VAL A 160 17.68 0.19 -30.26
CA VAL A 160 19.02 0.63 -30.67
C VAL A 160 20.09 -0.37 -30.22
N GLU A 161 19.96 -0.91 -29.01
CA GLU A 161 20.86 -1.93 -28.47
C GLU A 161 20.80 -3.22 -29.31
N ASP A 162 19.61 -3.65 -29.70
CA ASP A 162 19.40 -4.83 -30.56
C ASP A 162 20.11 -4.67 -31.92
N ILE A 163 19.98 -3.51 -32.57
CA ILE A 163 20.69 -3.19 -33.83
C ILE A 163 22.21 -3.25 -33.63
N LYS A 164 22.70 -2.74 -32.50
CA LYS A 164 24.13 -2.73 -32.19
C LYS A 164 24.68 -4.14 -32.02
N ILE A 165 23.92 -5.02 -31.36
CA ILE A 165 24.27 -6.43 -31.19
C ILE A 165 24.32 -7.14 -32.56
N GLU A 166 23.35 -6.88 -33.44
CA GLU A 166 23.34 -7.45 -34.80
C GLU A 166 24.58 -7.07 -35.61
N LEU A 167 24.99 -5.79 -35.55
CA LEU A 167 26.21 -5.32 -36.22
C LEU A 167 27.46 -6.00 -35.68
N GLN A 168 27.56 -6.20 -34.36
CA GLN A 168 28.69 -6.91 -33.75
C GLN A 168 28.73 -8.39 -34.17
N ILE A 169 27.57 -9.05 -34.24
CA ILE A 169 27.47 -10.43 -34.75
C ILE A 169 27.97 -10.51 -36.19
N GLN A 170 27.61 -9.53 -37.03
CA GLN A 170 28.04 -9.49 -38.42
C GLN A 170 29.56 -9.30 -38.56
N GLU A 171 30.15 -8.40 -37.77
CA GLU A 171 31.59 -8.19 -37.76
C GLU A 171 32.36 -9.45 -37.29
N ILE A 172 31.85 -10.15 -36.27
CA ILE A 172 32.45 -11.41 -35.80
C ILE A 172 32.37 -12.49 -36.88
N LYS A 173 31.26 -12.58 -37.62
CA LYS A 173 31.12 -13.55 -38.72
C LYS A 173 32.16 -13.30 -39.83
N GLU A 174 32.33 -12.05 -40.26
CA GLU A 174 33.34 -11.69 -41.27
C GLU A 174 34.77 -12.02 -40.81
N LYS A 175 35.09 -11.73 -39.54
CA LYS A 175 36.38 -12.10 -38.94
C LYS A 175 36.56 -13.61 -38.85
N LEU A 176 35.50 -14.38 -38.64
CA LEU A 176 35.56 -15.84 -38.60
C LEU A 176 35.79 -16.43 -40.00
N ASP A 177 35.12 -15.90 -41.03
CA ASP A 177 35.25 -16.37 -42.40
C ASP A 177 36.67 -16.14 -42.96
N THR A 178 37.25 -14.98 -42.67
CA THR A 178 38.66 -14.67 -43.03
C THR A 178 39.64 -15.62 -42.35
N LEU A 179 39.50 -15.86 -41.04
CA LEU A 179 40.30 -16.82 -40.28
C LEU A 179 40.17 -18.27 -40.81
N ILE A 180 38.97 -18.68 -41.20
CA ILE A 180 38.73 -20.01 -41.79
C ILE A 180 39.41 -20.12 -43.15
N SER A 181 39.39 -19.07 -43.97
CA SER A 181 40.11 -19.03 -45.25
C SER A 181 41.62 -19.17 -45.04
N ASP A 182 42.19 -18.34 -44.16
CA ASP A 182 43.62 -18.31 -43.87
C ASP A 182 44.11 -19.68 -43.37
N LYS A 183 43.37 -20.30 -42.44
CA LYS A 183 43.71 -21.64 -41.94
C LYS A 183 43.55 -22.75 -42.97
N ASN A 184 42.57 -22.66 -43.86
CA ASN A 184 42.43 -23.64 -44.94
C ASN A 184 43.57 -23.53 -45.96
N ASP A 185 44.08 -22.33 -46.20
CA ASP A 185 45.24 -22.13 -47.06
C ASP A 185 46.55 -22.59 -46.38
N GLU A 186 46.70 -22.41 -45.07
CA GLU A 186 47.77 -23.02 -44.26
C GLU A 186 47.71 -24.56 -44.27
N VAL A 187 46.52 -25.16 -44.10
CA VAL A 187 46.35 -26.63 -44.12
C VAL A 187 46.63 -27.21 -45.52
N LYS A 188 46.25 -26.51 -46.60
CA LYS A 188 46.64 -26.90 -47.97
C LYS A 188 48.15 -26.82 -48.21
N ALA A 189 48.84 -25.88 -47.58
CA ALA A 189 50.30 -25.75 -47.67
C ALA A 189 51.06 -26.86 -46.92
N ILE A 190 50.42 -27.55 -45.96
CA ILE A 190 51.04 -28.63 -45.14
C ILE A 190 50.88 -30.02 -45.80
N GLY A 191 50.08 -30.18 -46.85
CA GLY A 191 50.08 -31.40 -47.67
C GLY A 191 49.53 -32.66 -46.99
N ILE A 192 48.52 -32.56 -46.13
CA ILE A 192 47.82 -33.72 -45.55
C ILE A 192 46.49 -33.93 -46.30
N GLY A 193 46.42 -35.03 -47.06
CA GLY A 193 45.22 -35.46 -47.76
C GLY A 193 44.10 -35.85 -46.80
N LYS A 194 42.85 -35.61 -47.20
CA LYS A 194 41.63 -35.98 -46.45
C LYS A 194 41.55 -37.50 -46.30
N GLU A 195 41.68 -38.01 -45.08
CA GLU A 195 41.15 -39.34 -44.73
C GLU A 195 39.79 -39.19 -44.05
N ASP A 196 38.83 -40.00 -44.49
CA ASP A 196 37.42 -39.97 -44.11
C ASP A 196 37.22 -40.32 -42.63
N ILE A 197 36.73 -39.37 -41.84
CA ILE A 197 36.30 -39.62 -40.45
C ILE A 197 34.77 -39.79 -40.44
N GLU A 198 34.33 -41.04 -40.35
CA GLU A 198 32.94 -41.42 -40.11
C GLU A 198 32.59 -41.21 -38.62
N TYR A 199 31.58 -40.38 -38.33
CA TYR A 199 31.11 -40.16 -36.96
C TYR A 199 30.04 -41.20 -36.56
N PRO A 200 30.20 -41.94 -35.45
CA PRO A 200 29.16 -42.84 -34.96
C PRO A 200 28.01 -42.07 -34.27
N PRO A 201 26.77 -42.61 -34.27
CA PRO A 201 25.59 -41.91 -33.79
C PRO A 201 25.59 -41.75 -32.26
N THR A 202 25.28 -40.55 -31.78
CA THR A 202 25.29 -40.20 -30.35
C THR A 202 24.01 -40.69 -29.65
N LYS A 203 24.15 -41.66 -28.74
CA LYS A 203 23.08 -42.08 -27.82
C LYS A 203 23.10 -41.19 -26.56
N ASN A 204 22.17 -40.25 -26.47
CA ASN A 204 22.06 -39.25 -25.40
C ASN A 204 21.26 -39.75 -24.17
N THR A 205 21.71 -40.81 -23.51
CA THR A 205 21.04 -41.34 -22.29
C THR A 205 21.87 -41.25 -21.01
N ASN A 206 23.11 -40.77 -21.08
CA ASN A 206 24.01 -40.71 -19.91
C ASN A 206 24.11 -39.33 -19.24
N ARG A 207 23.70 -38.23 -19.89
CA ARG A 207 23.83 -36.87 -19.31
C ARG A 207 23.01 -36.67 -18.03
N PHE A 208 21.80 -37.25 -17.95
CA PHE A 208 20.91 -37.03 -16.79
C PHE A 208 21.43 -37.72 -15.52
N LYS A 209 21.91 -38.97 -15.64
CA LYS A 209 22.55 -39.71 -14.53
C LYS A 209 23.76 -38.97 -14.00
N ASP A 210 24.61 -38.44 -14.89
CA ASP A 210 25.78 -37.64 -14.50
C ASP A 210 25.41 -36.34 -13.81
N THR A 211 24.36 -35.64 -14.26
CA THR A 211 23.90 -34.41 -13.59
C THR A 211 23.35 -34.66 -12.18
N MET A 212 22.61 -35.75 -11.96
CA MET A 212 22.08 -36.08 -10.64
C MET A 212 23.17 -36.57 -9.67
N LEU A 213 24.19 -37.28 -10.18
CA LEU A 213 25.37 -37.66 -9.40
C LEU A 213 26.19 -36.44 -8.96
N LYS A 214 26.35 -35.43 -9.84
CA LYS A 214 27.03 -34.17 -9.50
C LYS A 214 26.31 -33.33 -8.43
N LEU A 215 25.01 -33.54 -8.22
CA LEU A 215 24.20 -32.80 -7.24
C LEU A 215 24.20 -33.41 -5.83
N GLY A 216 25.02 -34.44 -5.55
CA GLY A 216 25.30 -34.89 -4.17
C GLY A 216 24.19 -35.72 -3.49
N LEU A 217 23.31 -36.31 -4.28
CA LEU A 217 22.18 -37.13 -3.85
C LEU A 217 22.63 -38.47 -3.18
N LYS A 218 22.37 -38.64 -1.87
CA LYS A 218 22.78 -39.82 -1.05
C LYS A 218 21.93 -41.08 -1.35
N LYS A 219 22.35 -42.25 -0.83
CA LYS A 219 21.87 -43.63 -1.12
C LYS A 219 20.35 -43.85 -1.40
N SER A 220 19.46 -43.04 -0.85
CA SER A 220 18.00 -43.06 -1.08
C SER A 220 17.60 -42.59 -2.49
N SER A 221 18.35 -41.62 -3.04
CA SER A 221 18.11 -41.01 -4.34
C SER A 221 18.31 -41.92 -5.55
N ARG A 222 18.77 -43.16 -5.34
CA ARG A 222 18.76 -44.17 -6.40
C ARG A 222 17.33 -44.52 -6.81
N ASP A 223 16.37 -44.41 -5.90
CA ASP A 223 14.99 -44.75 -6.21
C ASP A 223 14.28 -43.60 -6.94
N ILE A 224 14.56 -42.33 -6.62
CA ILE A 224 14.15 -41.18 -7.48
C ILE A 224 14.73 -41.31 -8.89
N VAL A 225 16.04 -41.60 -9.01
CA VAL A 225 16.67 -41.76 -10.33
C VAL A 225 16.03 -42.93 -11.10
N LYS A 226 15.72 -44.05 -10.43
CA LYS A 226 15.01 -45.17 -11.06
C LYS A 226 13.60 -44.80 -11.49
N LEU A 227 12.85 -44.06 -10.68
CA LEU A 227 11.48 -43.62 -10.98
C LEU A 227 11.47 -42.68 -12.19
N VAL A 228 12.38 -41.71 -12.23
CA VAL A 228 12.52 -40.79 -13.38
C VAL A 228 12.97 -41.52 -14.65
N THR A 229 13.76 -42.59 -14.53
CA THR A 229 14.18 -43.40 -15.70
C THR A 229 13.17 -44.47 -16.12
N LYS A 230 12.16 -44.78 -15.29
CA LYS A 230 11.12 -45.76 -15.58
C LYS A 230 9.82 -45.14 -16.09
N GLY A 231 9.55 -43.88 -15.70
CA GLY A 231 8.38 -43.15 -16.19
C GLY A 231 8.59 -42.59 -17.59
N GLU A 232 7.51 -42.50 -18.36
CA GLU A 232 7.45 -41.74 -19.62
C GLU A 232 7.37 -40.23 -19.31
N LEU A 233 8.39 -39.70 -18.64
CA LEU A 233 8.45 -38.28 -18.32
C LEU A 233 8.97 -37.49 -19.53
N ASP A 234 8.24 -36.45 -19.92
CA ASP A 234 8.65 -35.54 -20.98
C ASP A 234 9.78 -34.60 -20.53
N SER A 235 10.39 -33.89 -21.48
CA SER A 235 11.51 -32.98 -21.20
C SER A 235 11.13 -31.83 -20.25
N ALA A 236 9.88 -31.39 -20.23
CA ALA A 236 9.42 -30.29 -19.40
C ALA A 236 9.16 -30.75 -17.94
N GLN A 237 8.61 -31.95 -17.75
CA GLN A 237 8.47 -32.60 -16.45
C GLN A 237 9.85 -32.86 -15.81
N ILE A 238 10.84 -33.28 -16.61
CA ILE A 238 12.22 -33.45 -16.15
C ILE A 238 12.84 -32.12 -15.69
N GLU A 239 12.56 -31.02 -16.37
CA GLU A 239 13.04 -29.69 -15.97
C GLU A 239 12.46 -29.26 -14.62
N GLN A 240 11.17 -29.54 -14.38
CA GLN A 240 10.55 -29.29 -13.09
C GLN A 240 11.19 -30.15 -11.98
N ILE A 241 11.43 -31.44 -12.21
CA ILE A 241 12.12 -32.31 -11.23
C ILE A 241 13.52 -31.78 -10.90
N LYS A 242 14.29 -31.31 -11.90
CA LYS A 242 15.60 -30.67 -11.66
C LYS A 242 15.48 -29.44 -10.77
N ARG A 243 14.48 -28.59 -11.02
CA ARG A 243 14.21 -27.38 -10.21
C ARG A 243 13.88 -27.74 -8.76
N GLY A 244 13.08 -28.79 -8.57
CA GLY A 244 12.74 -29.30 -7.25
C GLY A 244 13.94 -29.81 -6.46
N VAL A 245 14.81 -30.60 -7.12
CA VAL A 245 16.06 -31.11 -6.52
C VAL A 245 17.02 -29.98 -6.18
N ALA A 246 17.22 -29.02 -7.09
CA ALA A 246 18.08 -27.85 -6.85
C ALA A 246 17.60 -26.99 -5.67
N SER A 247 16.30 -27.00 -5.41
CA SER A 247 15.66 -26.25 -4.32
C SER A 247 15.52 -27.07 -3.02
N LYS A 248 16.17 -28.23 -2.92
CA LYS A 248 16.19 -29.10 -1.72
C LYS A 248 14.80 -29.57 -1.25
N LEU A 249 13.91 -29.90 -2.19
CA LEU A 249 12.69 -30.64 -1.83
C LEU A 249 13.04 -32.00 -1.21
N ASP A 250 12.22 -32.45 -0.28
CA ASP A 250 12.40 -33.76 0.33
C ASP A 250 11.98 -34.90 -0.63
N GLU A 251 12.39 -36.11 -0.29
CA GLU A 251 12.18 -37.28 -1.14
C GLU A 251 10.72 -37.72 -1.22
N GLU A 252 9.93 -37.47 -0.18
CA GLU A 252 8.49 -37.76 -0.18
C GLU A 252 7.75 -36.82 -1.13
N GLN A 253 8.09 -35.52 -1.11
CA GLN A 253 7.57 -34.50 -2.03
C GLN A 253 7.93 -34.85 -3.48
N LEU A 254 9.18 -35.20 -3.74
CA LEU A 254 9.63 -35.59 -5.08
C LEU A 254 8.96 -36.89 -5.56
N SER A 255 8.80 -37.89 -4.69
CA SER A 255 8.12 -39.13 -5.03
C SER A 255 6.63 -38.91 -5.33
N TYR A 256 5.96 -38.02 -4.61
CA TYR A 256 4.56 -37.67 -4.88
C TYR A 256 4.41 -37.00 -6.24
N ILE A 257 5.25 -36.00 -6.55
CA ILE A 257 5.23 -35.27 -7.83
C ILE A 257 5.44 -36.23 -9.02
N ILE A 258 6.32 -37.21 -8.87
CA ILE A 258 6.66 -38.17 -9.95
C ILE A 258 5.56 -39.23 -10.13
N ASN A 259 4.94 -39.71 -9.05
CA ASN A 259 3.99 -40.83 -9.11
C ASN A 259 2.54 -40.42 -9.41
N SER A 260 2.24 -39.12 -9.51
CA SER A 260 0.87 -38.60 -9.69
C SER A 260 0.48 -38.24 -11.13
N ASP A 261 1.24 -38.70 -12.13
CA ASP A 261 0.97 -38.51 -13.57
C ASP A 261 0.55 -37.06 -13.94
N MET A 262 1.32 -36.09 -13.43
CA MET A 262 1.00 -34.67 -13.50
C MET A 262 1.62 -34.01 -14.73
N SER A 263 0.97 -33.02 -15.33
CA SER A 263 1.61 -32.21 -16.40
C SER A 263 2.75 -31.35 -15.84
N ALA A 264 3.67 -30.90 -16.71
CA ALA A 264 4.78 -30.03 -16.30
C ALA A 264 4.32 -28.74 -15.59
N ASP A 265 3.19 -28.16 -16.01
CA ASP A 265 2.61 -26.97 -15.35
C ASP A 265 2.09 -27.29 -13.95
N GLN A 266 1.46 -28.45 -13.78
CA GLN A 266 1.00 -28.92 -12.48
C GLN A 266 2.18 -29.21 -11.55
N MET A 267 3.25 -29.82 -12.07
CA MET A 267 4.49 -30.04 -11.32
C MET A 267 5.10 -28.71 -10.87
N LYS A 268 5.14 -27.70 -11.76
CA LYS A 268 5.67 -26.36 -11.45
C LYS A 268 4.94 -25.73 -10.26
N GLY A 269 3.61 -25.75 -10.27
CA GLY A 269 2.79 -25.19 -9.18
C GLY A 269 3.04 -25.87 -7.83
N ILE A 270 3.09 -27.21 -7.81
CA ILE A 270 3.35 -27.96 -6.57
C ILE A 270 4.77 -27.71 -6.05
N ILE A 271 5.76 -27.66 -6.95
CA ILE A 271 7.15 -27.37 -6.61
C ILE A 271 7.27 -25.98 -5.99
N ASP A 272 6.60 -24.97 -6.56
CA ASP A 272 6.61 -23.61 -6.01
C ASP A 272 6.05 -23.57 -4.59
N ILE A 273 4.92 -24.26 -4.34
CA ILE A 273 4.33 -24.37 -3.00
C ILE A 273 5.29 -25.05 -2.02
N ALA A 274 5.90 -26.16 -2.43
CA ALA A 274 6.79 -26.91 -1.57
C ALA A 274 8.10 -26.15 -1.26
N ILE A 275 8.63 -25.38 -2.23
CA ILE A 275 9.77 -24.46 -2.00
C ILE A 275 9.38 -23.38 -0.98
N MET A 276 8.19 -22.80 -1.09
CA MET A 276 7.71 -21.79 -0.13
C MET A 276 7.57 -22.37 1.28
N GLN A 277 7.02 -23.57 1.41
CA GLN A 277 6.89 -24.25 2.71
C GLN A 277 8.24 -24.50 3.37
N ASN A 278 9.26 -24.92 2.62
CA ASN A 278 10.60 -25.16 3.16
C ASN A 278 11.25 -23.85 3.62
N LYS A 279 11.12 -22.75 2.86
CA LYS A 279 11.59 -21.42 3.28
C LYS A 279 10.92 -20.91 4.57
N MET A 280 9.64 -21.22 4.78
CA MET A 280 8.94 -20.88 6.03
C MET A 280 9.38 -21.73 7.24
N LYS A 281 9.87 -22.95 7.01
CA LYS A 281 10.39 -23.81 8.09
C LYS A 281 11.79 -23.39 8.53
N ASP A 282 12.63 -22.90 7.62
CA ASP A 282 14.00 -22.43 7.92
C ASP A 282 14.03 -21.07 8.65
N THR A 283 12.89 -20.38 8.78
CA THR A 283 12.77 -19.06 9.43
C THR A 283 12.20 -19.11 10.86
N LYS A 284 12.02 -20.31 11.42
CA LYS A 284 11.66 -20.55 12.82
C LYS A 284 12.79 -21.24 13.56
#